data_AF-A0A485C3Z8-F1
#
_entry.id   AF-A0A485C3Z8-F1
#
_cell.length_a   1.000
_cell.length_b   1.000
_cell.length_c   1.000
_cell.angle_alpha   90.00
_cell.angle_beta   90.00
_cell.angle_gamma   90.00
#
_symmetry.space_group_name_H-M   'P 1'
#
loop_
_entity.id
_entity.type
_entity.pdbx_description
1 polymer ?
#
loop_
_entity_poly.entity_id
_entity_poly.type
_entity_poly.pdbx_seq_one_letter_code
_entity_poly.pdbx_strand_id
1 'polypeptide(L)' 'MQAEPLNPAHIAHLQHLFRRHSPLIHCMTNDVVQTFTANVLLAIGASPRDGD' A
#
# COMPACT_ATOMS: atom_id res chain seq x y z
N MET A 1 -17.86 -3.01 -18.07
CA MET A 1 -17.83 -2.80 -16.61
C MET A 1 -17.47 -1.34 -16.38
N GLN A 2 -18.43 -0.50 -15.99
CA GLN A 2 -18.11 0.89 -15.61
C GLN A 2 -17.66 0.87 -14.14
N ALA A 3 -16.46 1.37 -13.87
CA ALA A 3 -15.98 1.53 -12.51
C ALA A 3 -16.76 2.68 -11.86
N GLU A 4 -17.43 2.42 -10.74
CA GLU A 4 -17.99 3.51 -9.94
C GLU A 4 -16.86 4.42 -9.43
N PRO A 5 -17.05 5.74 -9.45
CA PRO A 5 -16.07 6.66 -8.92
C PRO A 5 -15.90 6.44 -7.41
N LEU A 6 -14.66 6.18 -6.99
CA LEU A 6 -14.32 6.01 -5.58
C LEU A 6 -14.56 7.33 -4.82
N ASN A 7 -15.39 7.28 -3.79
CA ASN A 7 -15.67 8.42 -2.90
C ASN A 7 -14.37 8.88 -2.20
N PRO A 8 -13.99 10.17 -2.28
CA PRO A 8 -12.83 10.71 -1.57
C PRO A 8 -12.82 10.43 -0.06
N ALA A 9 -13.99 10.39 0.58
CA ALA A 9 -14.10 10.07 2.00
C ALA A 9 -13.64 8.64 2.31
N HIS A 10 -13.91 7.68 1.42
CA HIS A 10 -13.42 6.30 1.58
C HIS A 10 -11.89 6.24 1.44
N ILE A 11 -11.31 7.01 0.52
CA ILE A 11 -9.84 7.05 0.34
C ILE A 11 -9.16 7.59 1.60
N ALA A 12 -9.66 8.70 2.15
CA ALA A 12 -9.12 9.28 3.39
C ALA A 12 -9.24 8.31 4.57
N HIS A 13 -10.36 7.59 4.66
CA HIS A 13 -10.56 6.57 5.69
C HIS A 13 -9.55 5.41 5.57
N LEU A 14 -9.35 4.87 4.36
CA LEU A 14 -8.38 3.79 4.13
C LEU A 14 -6.96 4.24 4.44
N GLN A 15 -6.55 5.44 4.02
CA GLN A 15 -5.23 5.99 4.34
C GLN A 15 -5.01 6.10 5.85
N HIS A 16 -6.04 6.51 6.60
CA HIS A 16 -5.97 6.55 8.06
C HIS A 16 -5.77 5.14 8.66
N LEU A 17 -6.49 4.13 8.15
CA LEU A 17 -6.34 2.76 8.62
C LEU A 17 -4.94 2.21 8.35
N PHE A 18 -4.36 2.47 7.19
CA PHE A 18 -2.99 2.04 6.87
C PHE A 18 -1.98 2.65 7.85
N ARG A 19 -2.03 3.97 8.06
CA ARG A 19 -1.13 4.64 9.02
C ARG A 19 -1.34 4.16 10.46
N ARG A 20 -2.57 3.87 10.84
CA ARG A 20 -2.91 3.42 12.21
C ARG A 20 -2.45 1.99 12.49
N HIS A 21 -2.61 1.09 11.52
CA HIS A 21 -2.31 -0.32 11.70
C HIS A 21 -0.89 -0.70 11.27
N SER A 22 -0.24 0.13 10.43
CA SER A 22 1.07 -0.14 9.82
C SER A 22 1.24 -1.60 9.40
N PRO A 23 0.37 -2.11 8.50
CA PRO A 23 0.32 -3.53 8.21
C PRO A 23 1.67 -4.03 7.65
N LEU A 24 2.12 -5.18 8.14
CA LEU A 24 3.25 -5.89 7.55
C LEU A 24 2.79 -6.59 6.28
N ILE A 25 3.37 -6.20 5.15
CA ILE A 25 3.03 -6.74 3.83
C ILE A 25 4.22 -7.51 3.30
N HIS A 26 4.05 -8.81 3.12
CA HIS A 26 5.03 -9.65 2.43
C HIS A 26 4.89 -9.45 0.93
N CYS A 27 5.87 -8.80 0.32
CA CYS A 27 5.89 -8.52 -1.12
C CYS A 27 6.63 -9.64 -1.86
N MET A 28 5.96 -10.28 -2.82
CA MET A 28 6.59 -11.13 -3.83
C MET A 28 6.50 -10.37 -5.15
N THR A 29 7.53 -9.59 -5.45
CA THR A 29 7.61 -8.77 -6.66
C THR A 29 8.92 -9.03 -7.39
N ASN A 30 9.07 -8.50 -8.60
CA ASN A 30 10.30 -8.63 -9.35
C ASN A 30 11.36 -7.63 -8.87
N ASP A 31 12.63 -7.97 -9.06
CA ASP A 31 13.79 -7.16 -8.64
C ASP A 31 13.74 -5.71 -9.19
N VAL A 32 13.14 -5.51 -10.36
CA VAL A 32 13.08 -4.19 -11.02
C VAL A 32 12.20 -3.22 -10.23
N VAL A 33 11.09 -3.68 -9.64
CA VAL A 33 10.12 -2.80 -8.97
C VAL A 33 10.16 -2.89 -7.45
N GLN A 34 10.94 -3.81 -6.87
CA GLN A 34 11.00 -4.06 -5.43
C GLN A 34 11.14 -2.77 -4.61
N THR A 35 12.15 -1.96 -4.91
CA THR A 35 12.39 -0.67 -4.22
C THR A 35 11.21 0.30 -4.38
N PHE A 36 10.62 0.37 -5.57
CA PHE A 36 9.47 1.24 -5.81
C PHE A 36 8.25 0.79 -5.00
N THR A 37 7.96 -0.51 -5.00
CA THR A 37 6.88 -1.10 -4.20
C THR A 37 7.08 -0.83 -2.71
N ALA A 38 8.29 -1.05 -2.18
CA ALA A 38 8.61 -0.77 -0.79
C ALA A 38 8.37 0.71 -0.43
N ASN A 39 8.85 1.63 -1.26
CA ASN A 39 8.69 3.06 -1.02
C ASN A 39 7.23 3.52 -1.04
N VAL A 40 6.40 2.99 -1.96
CA VAL A 40 4.96 3.29 -1.99
C VAL A 40 4.29 2.82 -0.70
N LEU A 41 4.59 1.59 -0.26
CA LEU A 41 4.03 1.03 0.98
C LEU A 41 4.43 1.88 2.20
N LEU A 42 5.70 2.30 2.29
CA LEU A 42 6.17 3.21 3.33
C LEU A 42 5.45 4.56 3.29
N ALA A 43 5.27 5.16 2.10
CA ALA A 43 4.62 6.46 1.93
C ALA A 43 3.15 6.47 2.41
N ILE A 44 2.44 5.36 2.21
CA ILE A 44 1.05 5.19 2.68
C ILE A 44 0.98 4.70 4.14
N GLY A 45 2.11 4.42 4.78
CA GLY A 45 2.19 4.05 6.20
C GLY A 45 2.09 2.55 6.47
N ALA A 46 2.39 1.68 5.50
CA ALA A 46 2.55 0.24 5.70
C ALA A 46 4.03 -0.15 5.87
N SER A 47 4.26 -1.41 6.25
CA SER A 47 5.61 -1.97 6.45
C SER A 47 5.88 -3.05 5.40
N PRO A 48 6.68 -2.78 4.35
CA PRO A 48 7.05 -3.80 3.37
C PRO A 48 8.05 -4.81 3.98
N ARG A 49 7.91 -6.08 3.62
CA ARG A 49 8.92 -7.12 3.80
C ARG A 49 9.12 -7.83 2.48
N ASP A 50 10.29 -7.63 1.90
CA ASP A 50 10.70 -8.44 0.76
C ASP A 50 11.05 -9.86 1.22
N GLY A 51 10.83 -10.85 0.36
CA GLY A 51 11.34 -12.19 0.59
C GLY A 51 12.85 -12.23 0.40
N ASP A 52 13.56 -12.77 1.41
CA ASP A 52 14.76 -13.57 1.13
C ASP A 52 14.37 -14.78 0.26
#